data_AF-A0A2E4KL98-F1
#
_entry.id   AF-A0A2E4KL98-F1
#
_cell.length_a   1.000
_cell.length_b   1.000
_cell.length_c   1.000
_cell.angle_alpha   90.00
_cell.angle_beta   90.00
_cell.angle_gamma   90.00
#
_symmetry.space_group_name_H-M   'P 1'
#
loop_
_entity.id
_entity.type
_entity.pdbx_description
1 polymer ?
#
loop_
_entity_poly.entity_id
_entity_poly.type
_entity_poly.pdbx_seq_one_letter_code
_entity_poly.pdbx_strand_id
1 'polypeptide(L)'
;MTEEEKFLDFATVREMLYDAQERRGSLKYEQKWALQHAEWAASDARNGVPTKAEVFEELRTKLLGVETLAKHPALAAKLAELMPAAPEDVKAVFNSKRIVIEDSEIDAVLEIVAQVI
;
A
#
# COMPACT_ATOMS: atom_id res chain seq x y z
N MET A 1 -16.97 -11.01 -17.68
CA MET A 1 -16.53 -9.87 -16.85
C MET A 1 -15.06 -9.70 -17.12
N THR A 2 -14.64 -8.57 -17.68
CA THR A 2 -13.22 -8.21 -17.70
C THR A 2 -12.84 -7.94 -16.25
N GLU A 3 -12.05 -8.82 -15.65
CA GLU A 3 -11.50 -8.59 -14.31
C GLU A 3 -10.57 -7.38 -14.41
N GLU A 4 -11.00 -6.23 -13.89
CA GLU A 4 -10.12 -5.08 -13.72
C GLU A 4 -9.09 -5.44 -12.65
N GLU A 5 -7.81 -5.38 -13.01
CA GLU A 5 -6.72 -5.50 -12.04
C GLU A 5 -6.79 -4.32 -11.07
N LYS A 6 -6.90 -4.61 -9.77
CA LYS A 6 -6.96 -3.61 -8.70
C LYS A 6 -5.80 -3.81 -7.75
N PHE A 7 -5.20 -2.70 -7.31
CA PHE A 7 -4.24 -2.73 -6.22
C PHE A 7 -4.99 -2.83 -4.89
N LEU A 8 -4.60 -3.78 -4.06
CA LEU A 8 -5.20 -4.02 -2.75
C LEU A 8 -4.18 -3.74 -1.65
N ASP A 9 -4.66 -3.26 -0.51
CA ASP A 9 -3.89 -3.11 0.71
C ASP A 9 -3.83 -4.40 1.53
N PHE A 10 -2.89 -4.46 2.48
CA PHE A 10 -2.76 -5.66 3.33
C PHE A 10 -3.96 -5.90 4.25
N ALA A 11 -4.71 -4.86 4.67
CA ALA A 11 -5.90 -5.07 5.50
C ALA A 11 -7.02 -5.72 4.68
N THR A 12 -7.27 -5.26 3.45
CA THR A 12 -8.22 -5.91 2.53
C THR A 12 -7.80 -7.35 2.22
N VAL A 13 -6.52 -7.61 1.95
CA VAL A 13 -6.02 -8.97 1.72
C VAL A 13 -6.23 -9.87 2.95
N ARG A 14 -6.01 -9.35 4.16
CA ARG A 14 -6.28 -10.07 5.42
C ARG A 14 -7.74 -10.50 5.51
N GLU A 15 -8.67 -9.55 5.32
CA GLU A 15 -10.11 -9.85 5.38
C GLU A 15 -10.54 -10.87 4.31
N MET A 16 -10.00 -10.76 3.09
CA MET A 16 -10.26 -11.74 2.03
C MET A 16 -9.78 -13.16 2.40
N LEU A 17 -8.66 -13.28 3.11
CA LEU A 17 -8.11 -14.56 3.55
C LEU A 17 -8.88 -15.13 4.74
N TYR A 18 -9.36 -14.29 5.66
CA TYR A 18 -10.27 -14.73 6.72
C TYR A 18 -11.60 -15.27 6.15
N ASP A 19 -12.25 -14.53 5.24
CA ASP A 19 -13.47 -14.99 4.59
C ASP A 19 -13.23 -16.30 3.79
N ALA A 20 -12.09 -16.41 3.11
CA ALA A 20 -11.72 -17.66 2.44
C ALA A 20 -11.52 -18.83 3.41
N GLN A 21 -10.95 -18.58 4.60
CA GLN A 21 -10.77 -19.58 5.64
C GLN A 21 -12.12 -20.04 6.22
N GLU A 22 -13.03 -19.12 6.49
CA GLU A 22 -14.37 -19.41 7.01
C GLU A 22 -15.18 -20.24 6.02
N ARG A 23 -15.19 -19.85 4.73
CA ARG A 23 -15.96 -20.53 3.69
C ARG A 23 -15.43 -21.93 3.35
N ARG A 24 -14.12 -22.15 3.44
CA ARG A 24 -13.45 -23.41 3.02
C ARG A 24 -13.06 -24.29 4.20
N GLY A 25 -13.16 -23.79 5.43
CA GLY A 25 -12.67 -24.44 6.66
C GLY A 25 -11.15 -24.46 6.81
N SER A 26 -10.38 -24.31 5.72
CA SER A 26 -8.92 -24.26 5.78
C SER A 26 -8.30 -23.49 4.60
N LEU A 27 -7.17 -22.85 4.88
CA LEU A 27 -6.30 -22.23 3.88
C LEU A 27 -5.18 -23.18 3.45
N LYS A 28 -4.73 -23.06 2.20
CA LYS A 28 -3.49 -23.71 1.73
C LYS A 28 -2.29 -23.17 2.50
N TYR A 29 -1.17 -23.91 2.44
CA TYR A 29 0.05 -23.55 3.18
C TYR A 29 0.51 -22.11 2.88
N GLU A 30 0.60 -21.75 1.60
CA GLU A 30 1.02 -20.42 1.15
C GLU A 30 0.01 -19.34 1.57
N GLN A 31 -1.28 -19.67 1.59
CA GLN A 31 -2.33 -18.75 2.01
C GLN A 31 -2.29 -18.48 3.51
N LYS A 32 -1.89 -19.46 4.33
CA LYS A 32 -1.67 -19.25 5.77
C LYS A 32 -0.51 -18.28 6.02
N TRP A 33 0.59 -18.42 5.26
CA TRP A 33 1.71 -17.48 5.34
C TRP A 33 1.34 -16.09 4.85
N ALA A 34 0.57 -16.01 3.76
CA ALA A 34 0.05 -14.74 3.26
C ALA A 34 -0.86 -14.07 4.31
N LEU A 35 -1.70 -14.83 5.01
CA LEU A 35 -2.56 -14.32 6.08
C LEU A 35 -1.72 -13.77 7.24
N GLN A 36 -0.74 -14.53 7.73
CA GLN A 36 0.16 -14.06 8.80
C GLN A 36 0.93 -12.79 8.40
N HIS A 37 1.42 -12.74 7.16
CA HIS A 37 2.09 -11.55 6.67
C HIS A 37 1.12 -10.36 6.56
N ALA A 38 -0.10 -10.56 6.08
CA ALA A 38 -1.11 -9.52 5.97
C ALA A 38 -1.55 -9.00 7.35
N GLU A 39 -1.70 -9.88 8.34
CA GLU A 39 -1.96 -9.53 9.74
C GLU A 39 -0.86 -8.62 10.30
N TRP A 40 0.41 -9.03 10.16
CA TRP A 40 1.53 -8.22 10.61
C TRP A 40 1.63 -6.89 9.86
N ALA A 41 1.53 -6.93 8.53
CA ALA A 41 1.75 -5.76 7.69
C ALA A 41 0.64 -4.70 7.81
N ALA A 42 -0.58 -5.11 8.15
CA ALA A 42 -1.71 -4.22 8.43
C ALA A 42 -1.78 -3.77 9.90
N SER A 43 -0.96 -4.34 10.78
CA SER A 43 -0.90 -3.96 12.19
C SER A 43 -0.03 -2.71 12.40
N ASP A 44 -0.07 -2.17 13.62
CA ASP A 44 0.83 -1.11 14.08
C ASP A 44 2.29 -1.58 14.24
N ALA A 45 2.56 -2.90 14.24
CA ALA A 45 3.91 -3.44 14.43
C ALA A 45 4.87 -3.15 13.26
N ARG A 46 4.35 -2.75 12.10
CA ARG A 46 5.18 -2.44 10.92
C ARG A 46 5.74 -1.01 11.00
N ASN A 47 4.86 -0.02 11.06
CA ASN A 47 5.21 1.41 10.97
C ASN A 47 4.62 2.27 12.11
N GLY A 48 4.04 1.65 13.15
CA GLY A 48 3.37 2.35 14.26
C GLY A 48 1.94 2.80 13.96
N VAL A 49 1.48 2.66 12.72
CA VAL A 49 0.12 3.02 12.28
C VAL A 49 -0.52 1.79 11.62
N PRO A 50 -1.72 1.36 12.06
CA PRO A 50 -2.42 0.26 11.43
C PRO A 50 -3.00 0.67 10.07
N THR A 51 -2.91 -0.21 9.08
CA THR A 51 -3.49 0.01 7.75
C THR A 51 -5.01 -0.12 7.82
N LYS A 52 -5.71 0.89 7.30
CA LYS A 52 -7.15 0.87 7.06
C LYS A 52 -7.41 0.97 5.56
N ALA A 53 -8.33 0.17 5.04
CA ALA A 53 -8.62 0.13 3.60
C ALA A 53 -9.05 1.50 3.06
N GLU A 54 -9.81 2.27 3.84
CA GLU A 54 -10.26 3.61 3.49
C GLU A 54 -9.08 4.59 3.37
N VAL A 55 -8.14 4.53 4.32
CA VAL A 55 -6.94 5.36 4.35
C VAL A 55 -6.03 5.03 3.16
N PHE A 56 -5.86 3.74 2.85
CA PHE A 56 -5.09 3.32 1.69
C PHE A 56 -5.69 3.85 0.37
N GLU A 57 -7.00 3.70 0.18
CA GLU A 57 -7.66 4.17 -1.04
C GLU A 57 -7.61 5.69 -1.18
N GLU A 58 -7.76 6.42 -0.06
CA GLU A 58 -7.61 7.87 -0.04
C GLU A 58 -6.17 8.30 -0.39
N LEU A 59 -5.16 7.70 0.25
CA LEU A 59 -3.75 7.95 -0.05
C LEU A 59 -3.43 7.65 -1.50
N ARG A 60 -3.80 6.46 -1.99
CA ARG A 60 -3.55 6.05 -3.38
C ARG A 60 -4.16 7.05 -4.36
N THR A 61 -5.39 7.49 -4.11
CA THR A 61 -6.10 8.45 -4.98
C THR A 61 -5.41 9.81 -4.97
N LYS A 62 -5.03 10.34 -3.81
CA LYS A 62 -4.31 11.62 -3.70
C LYS A 62 -2.92 11.54 -4.34
N LEU A 63 -2.20 10.45 -4.11
CA LEU A 63 -0.86 10.21 -4.67
C LEU A 63 -0.87 10.11 -6.19
N LEU A 64 -1.95 9.62 -6.81
CA LEU A 64 -2.13 9.66 -8.26
C LEU A 64 -2.28 11.08 -8.82
N GLY A 65 -2.42 12.11 -7.98
CA GLY A 65 -2.35 13.51 -8.38
C GLY A 65 -0.93 14.03 -8.63
N VAL A 66 0.10 13.31 -8.16
CA VAL A 66 1.51 13.63 -8.43
C VAL A 66 1.88 13.12 -9.82
N GLU A 67 2.55 13.93 -10.64
CA GLU A 67 2.76 13.66 -12.07
C GLU A 67 3.50 12.34 -12.31
N THR A 68 4.59 12.10 -11.58
CA THR A 68 5.38 10.88 -11.70
C THR A 68 4.57 9.65 -11.24
N LEU A 69 3.76 9.78 -10.20
CA LEU A 69 2.95 8.68 -9.67
C LEU A 69 1.72 8.36 -10.54
N ALA A 70 1.15 9.35 -11.22
CA ALA A 70 0.08 9.14 -12.21
C ALA A 70 0.54 8.22 -13.35
N LYS A 71 1.80 8.35 -13.77
CA LYS A 71 2.44 7.49 -14.79
C LYS A 71 2.78 6.09 -14.25
N HIS A 72 2.82 5.93 -12.92
CA HIS A 72 3.20 4.69 -12.25
C HIS A 72 2.25 4.32 -11.08
N PRO A 73 1.00 3.92 -11.37
CA PRO A 73 -0.01 3.64 -10.33
C PRO A 73 0.40 2.58 -9.31
N ALA A 74 1.23 1.61 -9.70
CA ALA A 74 1.78 0.62 -8.80
C ALA A 74 2.69 1.22 -7.72
N LEU A 75 3.40 2.31 -8.02
CA LEU A 75 4.23 3.03 -7.04
C LEU A 75 3.37 3.86 -6.11
N ALA A 76 2.30 4.47 -6.61
CA ALA A 76 1.32 5.18 -5.79
C ALA A 76 0.70 4.22 -4.76
N ALA A 77 0.25 3.04 -5.19
CA ALA A 77 -0.25 2.00 -4.30
C ALA A 77 0.83 1.54 -3.30
N LYS A 78 2.08 1.36 -3.73
CA LYS A 78 3.17 0.96 -2.84
C LYS A 78 3.46 2.01 -1.76
N LEU A 79 3.44 3.29 -2.11
CA LEU A 79 3.63 4.39 -1.16
C LEU A 79 2.44 4.53 -0.22
N ALA A 80 1.21 4.36 -0.70
CA ALA A 80 0.02 4.32 0.15
C ALA A 80 0.10 3.20 1.20
N GLU A 81 0.66 2.04 0.84
CA GLU A 81 0.89 0.92 1.75
C GLU A 81 2.15 1.06 2.64
N LEU A 82 3.07 1.96 2.29
CA LEU A 82 4.29 2.20 3.07
C LEU A 82 4.16 3.39 4.02
N MET A 83 3.29 4.36 3.71
CA MET A 83 3.08 5.56 4.53
C MET A 83 4.41 6.23 4.92
N PRO A 84 5.21 6.67 3.93
CA PRO A 84 6.56 7.19 4.17
C PRO A 84 6.54 8.42 5.08
N ALA A 85 7.49 8.50 6.01
CA ALA A 85 7.62 9.63 6.94
C ALA A 85 8.84 10.52 6.62
N ALA A 86 9.77 10.03 5.78
CA ALA A 86 10.96 10.75 5.38
C ALA A 86 11.22 10.67 3.87
N PRO A 87 11.95 11.64 3.28
CA PRO A 87 12.28 11.63 1.84
C PRO A 87 13.01 10.36 1.37
N GLU A 88 13.82 9.76 2.25
CA GLU A 88 14.58 8.55 1.96
C GLU A 88 13.67 7.34 1.71
N ASP A 89 12.53 7.26 2.41
CA ASP A 89 11.52 6.20 2.24
C ASP A 89 10.91 6.27 0.85
N VAL A 90 10.60 7.50 0.39
CA VAL A 90 10.09 7.75 -0.96
C VAL A 90 11.15 7.35 -1.99
N LYS A 91 12.38 7.88 -1.86
CA LYS A 91 13.50 7.58 -2.76
C LYS A 91 13.79 6.08 -2.86
N ALA A 92 13.68 5.33 -1.76
CA ALA A 92 13.89 3.88 -1.76
C ALA A 92 12.92 3.14 -2.70
N VAL A 93 11.65 3.55 -2.77
CA VAL A 93 10.65 2.95 -3.66
C VAL A 93 11.02 3.18 -5.13
N PHE A 94 11.42 4.39 -5.49
CA PHE A 94 11.78 4.76 -6.87
C PHE A 94 13.12 4.17 -7.32
N ASN A 95 14.11 4.11 -6.43
CA ASN A 95 15.43 3.54 -6.70
C ASN A 95 15.35 2.08 -7.15
N SER A 96 14.40 1.31 -6.59
CA SER A 96 14.17 -0.08 -6.98
C SER A 96 13.71 -0.24 -8.45
N LYS A 97 13.19 0.83 -9.05
CA LYS A 97 12.64 0.84 -10.43
C LYS A 97 13.43 1.71 -11.39
N ARG A 98 14.51 2.36 -10.94
CA ARG A 98 15.33 3.30 -11.76
C ARG A 98 14.50 4.44 -12.37
N ILE A 99 13.45 4.87 -11.66
CA ILE A 99 12.65 6.03 -12.02
C ILE A 99 13.17 7.21 -11.20
N VAL A 100 13.33 8.37 -11.83
CA VAL A 100 13.72 9.61 -11.14
C VAL A 100 12.45 10.33 -10.73
N ILE A 101 12.39 10.76 -9.48
CA ILE A 101 11.35 11.63 -8.94
C ILE A 101 12.03 12.93 -8.48
N GLU A 102 11.41 14.06 -8.78
CA GLU A 102 11.92 15.38 -8.40
C GLU A 102 11.73 15.62 -6.90
N ASP A 103 12.63 16.38 -6.27
CA ASP A 103 12.55 16.66 -4.82
C ASP A 103 11.22 17.38 -4.46
N SER A 104 10.68 18.22 -5.35
CA SER A 104 9.38 18.87 -5.14
C SER A 104 8.19 17.90 -5.12
N GLU A 105 8.26 16.81 -5.90
CA GLU A 105 7.24 15.76 -5.88
C GLU A 105 7.36 14.88 -4.63
N ILE A 106 8.59 14.67 -4.13
CA ILE A 106 8.83 13.97 -2.87
C ILE A 106 8.21 14.75 -1.70
N ASP A 107 8.42 16.07 -1.65
CA ASP A 107 7.80 16.92 -0.64
C ASP A 107 6.27 16.86 -0.71
N ALA A 108 5.69 16.88 -1.91
CA ALA A 108 4.26 16.73 -2.11
C ALA A 108 3.72 15.37 -1.62
N VAL A 109 4.46 14.28 -1.85
CA VAL A 109 4.11 12.95 -1.34
C VAL A 109 4.07 12.96 0.18
N LEU A 110 5.08 13.52 0.85
CA LEU A 110 5.15 13.58 2.31
C LEU A 110 4.02 14.46 2.88
N GLU A 111 3.69 15.57 2.23
CA GLU A 111 2.57 16.42 2.62
C GLU A 111 1.24 15.67 2.52
N ILE A 112 1.00 14.95 1.42
CA ILE A 112 -0.20 14.12 1.25
C ILE A 112 -0.31 13.07 2.37
N VAL A 113 0.80 12.40 2.69
CA VAL A 113 0.82 11.37 3.75
C VAL A 113 0.50 11.97 5.11
N ALA A 114 1.11 13.11 5.46
CA ALA A 114 0.88 13.81 6.71
C ALA A 114 -0.54 14.41 6.86
N GLN A 115 -1.25 14.63 5.75
CA GLN A 115 -2.63 15.12 5.78
C GLN A 115 -3.66 14.01 6.01
N VAL A 116 -3.35 12.77 5.64
CA VAL A 116 -4.30 11.64 5.70
C VAL A 116 -4.11 10.81 6.97
N ILE A 117 -2.89 10.74 7.51
CA ILE A 117 -2.52 9.96 8.70
C ILE A 117 -2.47 10.87 9.92
#